data_AF-A0AAV8S7W0-F1
#
_entry.id   AF-A0AAV8S7W0-F1
#
_cell.length_a   1.000
_cell.length_b   1.000
_cell.length_c   1.000
_cell.angle_alpha   90.00
_cell.angle_beta   90.00
_cell.angle_gamma   90.00
#
_symmetry.space_group_name_H-M   'P 1'
#
loop_
_entity.id
_entity.type
_entity.pdbx_description
1 polymer ?
#
loop_
_entity_poly.entity_id
_entity_poly.type
_entity_poly.pdbx_seq_one_letter_code
_entity_poly.pdbx_strand_id
1 'polypeptide(L)'
;MMLKSRIFRIVLIYSVCSLLGCGLSYGTPTDIACLKNIKASLKDPYGYLTSSWNFENTTEGFICKFIGIECWHPDENKVLNIRLADMGLKGNFPAGLRNCTSVTGIDLSNNALYGPVPNDISRIISFVTTLDLSTNNFSGQIPADLANCSYLNILKLDHNRFSGNIPPQLGLLDRLKTFSVANNLLTGPVPNFNSHSSFGGDSYANNPGLCGKPLKDCTSPSVVFG
;
A
#
# COMPACT_ATOMS: atom_id res chain seq x y z
N MET A 1 65.27 34.88 17.32
CA MET A 1 64.43 35.76 16.48
C MET A 1 63.56 34.87 15.59
N MET A 2 62.22 34.84 15.64
CA MET A 2 61.21 35.83 16.09
C MET A 2 61.42 37.21 15.44
N LEU A 3 60.47 37.85 14.75
CA LEU A 3 59.07 37.52 14.35
C LEU A 3 58.77 38.41 13.09
N LYS A 4 57.59 38.64 12.46
CA LYS A 4 56.15 38.43 12.70
C LYS A 4 55.38 38.64 11.36
N SER A 5 54.11 38.21 11.28
CA SER A 5 53.14 38.55 10.19
C SER A 5 53.33 37.81 8.85
N ARG A 6 52.29 37.41 8.09
CA ARG A 6 50.83 37.61 8.24
C ARG A 6 50.04 36.40 7.71
N ILE A 7 48.88 36.12 8.30
CA ILE A 7 47.97 35.03 7.92
C ILE A 7 47.02 35.50 6.80
N PHE A 8 46.94 34.78 5.67
CA PHE A 8 45.70 34.37 4.95
C PHE A 8 46.00 33.86 3.52
N ARG A 9 45.90 32.55 3.31
CA ARG A 9 45.31 31.91 2.11
C ARG A 9 45.13 30.43 2.41
N ILE A 10 43.89 29.97 2.40
CA ILE A 10 43.48 28.68 2.96
C ILE A 10 43.77 27.56 1.94
N VAL A 11 44.42 26.48 2.39
CA VAL A 11 44.61 25.26 1.59
C VAL A 11 43.29 24.48 1.57
N LEU A 12 42.32 24.98 0.79
CA LEU A 12 40.93 24.56 0.81
C LEU A 12 40.66 23.36 -0.14
N ILE A 13 41.55 22.36 -0.09
CA ILE A 13 41.56 21.19 -1.00
C ILE A 13 41.27 19.87 -0.24
N TYR A 14 41.30 19.87 1.09
CA TYR A 14 41.15 18.67 1.94
C TYR A 14 39.79 18.53 2.68
N SER A 15 38.72 19.19 2.21
CA SER A 15 37.43 19.21 2.95
C SER A 15 36.15 19.12 2.10
N VAL A 16 36.21 18.55 0.89
CA VAL A 16 35.03 18.38 0.02
C VAL A 16 34.68 16.90 -0.23
N CYS A 17 35.66 16.00 -0.27
CA CYS A 17 35.42 14.57 -0.52
C CYS A 17 35.02 13.74 0.74
N SER A 18 35.04 14.36 1.93
CA SER A 18 34.56 13.77 3.19
C SER A 18 33.13 14.18 3.57
N LEU A 19 32.46 15.00 2.75
CA LEU A 19 31.06 15.37 2.88
C LEU A 19 30.14 14.66 1.86
N LEU A 20 30.72 13.95 0.89
CA LEU A 20 30.00 12.99 0.04
C LEU A 20 29.88 11.63 0.73
N GLY A 21 29.34 11.64 1.96
CA GLY A 21 28.69 10.46 2.50
C GLY A 21 27.47 10.18 1.62
N CYS A 22 27.54 9.13 0.80
CA CYS A 22 26.44 8.73 -0.07
C CYS A 22 25.33 8.08 0.78
N GLY A 23 24.53 8.92 1.43
CA GLY A 23 23.60 8.54 2.50
C GLY A 23 22.27 9.29 2.42
N LEU A 24 21.75 9.51 1.21
CA LEU A 24 20.43 10.13 1.01
C LEU A 24 19.26 9.14 1.26
N SER A 25 19.38 8.30 2.28
CA SER A 25 18.28 7.46 2.78
C SER A 25 17.42 8.27 3.75
N TYR A 26 16.61 9.19 3.19
CA TYR A 26 15.66 10.06 3.93
C TYR A 26 14.55 9.29 4.68
N GLY A 27 14.59 7.96 4.70
CA GLY A 27 13.56 7.11 5.30
C GLY A 27 13.53 7.14 6.83
N THR A 28 14.69 7.25 7.49
CA THR A 28 14.83 6.96 8.94
C THR A 28 13.73 7.58 9.81
N PRO A 29 13.45 8.91 9.80
CA PRO A 29 12.37 9.48 10.60
C PRO A 29 10.97 9.23 10.03
N THR A 30 10.84 9.13 8.69
CA THR A 30 9.54 9.05 8.00
C THR A 30 8.93 7.67 8.08
N ASP A 31 9.71 6.62 7.83
CA ASP A 31 9.30 5.23 7.96
C ASP A 31 9.03 4.86 9.45
N ILE A 32 9.84 5.34 10.41
CA ILE A 32 9.51 5.20 11.85
C ILE A 32 8.17 5.87 12.19
N ALA A 33 7.91 7.08 11.68
CA ALA A 33 6.64 7.77 11.89
C ALA A 33 5.46 7.06 11.19
N CYS A 34 5.70 6.44 10.03
CA CYS A 34 4.72 5.59 9.35
C CYS A 34 4.28 4.43 10.26
N LEU A 35 5.23 3.63 10.76
CA LEU A 35 4.94 2.45 11.57
C LEU A 35 4.33 2.80 12.94
N LYS A 36 4.77 3.90 13.57
CA LYS A 36 4.12 4.41 14.80
C LYS A 36 2.64 4.75 14.57
N ASN A 37 2.32 5.42 13.46
CA ASN A 37 0.95 5.80 13.12
C ASN A 37 0.09 4.60 12.72
N ILE A 38 0.65 3.61 12.01
CA ILE A 38 -0.04 2.36 11.67
C ILE A 38 -0.45 1.63 12.96
N LYS A 39 0.51 1.39 13.89
CA LYS A 39 0.26 0.74 15.19
C LYS A 39 -0.73 1.51 16.06
N ALA A 40 -0.74 2.84 16.00
CA ALA A 40 -1.71 3.67 16.74
C ALA A 40 -3.12 3.67 16.11
N SER A 41 -3.24 3.41 14.81
CA SER A 41 -4.52 3.40 14.07
C SER A 41 -5.27 2.07 14.10
N LEU A 42 -4.56 0.98 14.37
CA LEU A 42 -5.09 -0.38 14.39
C LEU A 42 -5.27 -0.90 15.81
N LYS A 43 -6.34 -1.67 16.02
CA LYS A 43 -6.51 -2.54 17.18
C LYS A 43 -5.86 -3.88 16.86
N ASP A 44 -5.01 -4.32 17.78
CA ASP A 44 -4.20 -5.54 17.71
C ASP A 44 -4.64 -6.51 18.82
N PRO A 45 -5.66 -7.38 18.59
CA PRO A 45 -6.28 -8.16 19.66
C PRO A 45 -5.39 -9.31 20.16
N TYR A 46 -4.42 -9.74 19.34
CA TYR A 46 -3.54 -10.87 19.61
C TYR A 46 -2.09 -10.45 19.92
N GLY A 47 -1.77 -9.16 19.82
CA GLY A 47 -0.51 -8.59 20.28
C GLY A 47 0.65 -8.69 19.28
N TYR A 48 0.40 -8.95 17.99
CA TYR A 48 1.44 -9.09 16.96
C TYR A 48 2.25 -7.80 16.77
N LEU A 49 1.57 -6.66 16.60
CA LEU A 49 2.21 -5.35 16.51
C LEU A 49 2.74 -4.92 17.87
N THR A 50 1.99 -5.23 18.94
CA THR A 50 2.26 -4.81 20.31
C THR A 50 3.57 -5.39 20.84
N SER A 51 3.77 -6.71 20.70
CA SER A 51 4.96 -7.44 21.15
C SER A 51 6.21 -7.17 20.33
N SER A 52 6.06 -6.95 19.01
CA SER A 52 7.22 -6.85 18.11
C SER A 52 7.67 -5.42 17.80
N TRP A 53 6.75 -4.48 17.58
CA TRP A 53 7.09 -3.13 17.11
C TRP A 53 7.48 -2.24 18.31
N ASN A 54 8.66 -2.47 18.89
CA ASN A 54 9.23 -1.60 19.94
C ASN A 54 10.04 -0.45 19.30
N PHE A 55 9.70 0.78 19.66
CA PHE A 55 10.31 2.03 19.17
C PHE A 55 11.24 2.72 20.17
N GLU A 56 11.64 2.03 21.23
CA GLU A 56 12.67 2.48 22.19
C GLU A 56 14.09 2.26 21.67
N ASN A 57 14.29 1.27 20.78
CA ASN A 57 15.56 1.06 20.09
C ASN A 57 15.76 2.14 19.00
N THR A 58 17.00 2.59 18.83
CA THR A 58 17.40 3.59 17.83
C THR A 58 18.62 3.16 17.00
N THR A 59 19.01 1.87 17.02
CA THR A 59 20.04 1.35 16.10
C THR A 59 19.57 1.42 14.64
N GLU A 60 20.50 1.38 13.70
CA GLU A 60 20.13 1.14 12.30
C GLU A 60 19.41 -0.22 12.12
N GLY A 61 18.59 -0.34 11.07
CA GLY A 61 17.83 -1.53 10.71
C GLY A 61 16.81 -2.05 11.74
N PHE A 62 16.54 -1.36 12.85
CA PHE A 62 15.76 -1.93 13.94
C PHE A 62 14.30 -2.21 13.55
N ILE A 63 13.68 -1.37 12.71
CA ILE A 63 12.30 -1.59 12.25
C ILE A 63 12.20 -2.79 11.29
N CYS A 64 13.31 -3.19 10.68
CA CYS A 64 13.39 -4.32 9.74
C CYS A 64 13.38 -5.68 10.45
N LYS A 65 13.35 -5.66 11.79
CA LYS A 65 13.23 -6.83 12.68
C LYS A 65 11.81 -6.97 13.23
N PHE A 66 10.90 -6.10 12.81
CA PHE A 66 9.50 -6.13 13.21
C PHE A 66 8.72 -7.19 12.42
N ILE A 67 7.80 -7.89 13.11
CA ILE A 67 6.84 -8.80 12.47
C ILE A 67 6.07 -8.03 11.41
N GLY A 68 6.10 -8.56 10.18
CA GLY A 68 5.39 -8.00 9.04
C GLY A 68 6.06 -6.80 8.36
N ILE A 69 7.34 -6.52 8.61
CA ILE A 69 8.10 -5.46 7.92
C ILE A 69 9.25 -6.05 7.10
N GLU A 70 9.23 -5.81 5.79
CA GLU A 70 10.36 -6.06 4.89
C GLU A 70 10.99 -4.71 4.53
N CYS A 71 12.31 -4.57 4.73
CA CYS A 71 13.07 -3.37 4.35
C CYS A 71 13.81 -3.54 3.03
N TRP A 72 14.20 -2.42 2.41
CA TRP A 72 15.06 -2.40 1.21
C TRP A 72 16.45 -2.99 1.48
N HIS A 73 17.02 -2.69 2.65
CA HIS A 73 18.27 -3.26 3.16
C HIS A 73 18.08 -3.58 4.65
N PRO A 74 18.58 -4.70 5.20
CA PRO A 74 18.33 -5.10 6.59
C PRO A 74 18.82 -4.10 7.63
N ASP A 75 19.88 -3.35 7.31
CA ASP A 75 20.48 -2.35 8.20
C ASP A 75 19.95 -0.91 7.95
N GLU A 76 19.18 -0.66 6.89
CA GLU A 76 18.54 0.65 6.67
C GLU A 76 17.11 0.65 7.22
N ASN A 77 16.73 1.64 8.03
CA ASN A 77 15.34 1.82 8.46
C ASN A 77 14.48 2.36 7.30
N LYS A 78 14.26 1.53 6.25
CA LYS A 78 13.62 1.87 4.99
C LYS A 78 12.62 0.78 4.57
N VAL A 79 11.34 1.00 4.88
CA VAL A 79 10.28 0.02 4.59
C VAL A 79 10.06 -0.12 3.09
N LEU A 80 10.08 -1.38 2.62
CA LEU A 80 9.81 -1.78 1.24
C LEU A 80 8.45 -2.49 1.12
N ASN A 81 8.15 -3.45 2.00
CA ASN A 81 6.85 -4.11 2.03
C ASN A 81 6.30 -4.23 3.46
N ILE A 82 4.97 -4.19 3.57
CA ILE A 82 4.20 -4.34 4.81
C ILE A 82 3.32 -5.57 4.67
N ARG A 83 3.52 -6.55 5.56
CA ARG A 83 2.95 -7.90 5.57
C ARG A 83 2.19 -8.16 6.87
N LEU A 84 0.96 -7.65 6.96
CA LEU A 84 0.13 -7.75 8.16
C LEU A 84 -1.02 -8.76 8.02
N ALA A 85 -0.87 -9.73 7.11
CA ALA A 85 -1.89 -10.75 6.85
C ALA A 85 -2.06 -11.72 8.02
N ASP A 86 -3.29 -12.21 8.22
CA ASP A 86 -3.66 -13.21 9.25
C ASP A 86 -3.32 -12.82 10.71
N MET A 87 -3.32 -11.52 11.01
CA MET A 87 -3.02 -10.99 12.36
C MET A 87 -4.27 -10.62 13.18
N GLY A 88 -5.48 -10.84 12.62
CA GLY A 88 -6.76 -10.53 13.28
C GLY A 88 -6.99 -9.05 13.58
N LEU A 89 -6.26 -8.16 12.88
CA LEU A 89 -6.25 -6.71 13.08
C LEU A 89 -7.62 -6.09 12.80
N LYS A 90 -7.98 -5.06 13.56
CA LYS A 90 -9.28 -4.38 13.48
C LYS A 90 -9.11 -2.87 13.44
N GLY A 91 -9.92 -2.19 12.63
CA GLY A 91 -9.86 -0.74 12.46
C GLY A 91 -10.22 -0.35 11.03
N ASN A 92 -9.97 0.91 10.67
CA ASN A 92 -10.11 1.37 9.29
C ASN A 92 -8.82 1.06 8.50
N PHE A 93 -8.76 1.50 7.24
CA PHE A 93 -7.51 1.53 6.46
C PHE A 93 -6.38 2.22 7.27
N PRO A 94 -5.16 1.66 7.37
CA PRO A 94 -4.16 2.13 8.34
C PRO A 94 -3.73 3.58 8.12
N ALA A 95 -3.70 4.36 9.20
CA ALA A 95 -3.22 5.74 9.14
C ALA A 95 -1.68 5.77 9.08
N GLY A 96 -1.13 6.81 8.45
CA GLY A 96 0.31 7.02 8.39
C GLY A 96 1.05 6.31 7.26
N LEU A 97 0.41 5.43 6.48
CA LEU A 97 1.00 4.79 5.29
C LEU A 97 1.65 5.79 4.30
N ARG A 98 1.08 7.01 4.21
CA ARG A 98 1.64 8.15 3.45
C ARG A 98 3.09 8.52 3.83
N ASN A 99 3.55 8.16 5.03
CA ASN A 99 4.91 8.43 5.49
C ASN A 99 5.90 7.30 5.13
N CYS A 100 5.43 6.12 4.70
CA CYS A 100 6.28 5.03 4.24
C CYS A 100 6.74 5.32 2.80
N THR A 101 7.70 6.24 2.65
CA THR A 101 8.06 6.89 1.37
C THR A 101 8.61 5.99 0.27
N SER A 102 8.81 4.68 0.53
CA SER A 102 9.28 3.71 -0.47
C SER A 102 8.56 2.36 -0.40
N VAL A 103 7.37 2.30 0.21
CA VAL A 103 6.58 1.07 0.23
C VAL A 103 6.10 0.70 -1.18
N THR A 104 6.41 -0.52 -1.61
CA THR A 104 5.99 -1.11 -2.88
C THR A 104 4.93 -2.20 -2.71
N GLY A 105 4.88 -2.86 -1.56
CA GLY A 105 3.92 -3.93 -1.26
C GLY A 105 3.17 -3.67 0.03
N ILE A 106 1.85 -3.71 -0.02
CA ILE A 106 0.97 -3.62 1.14
C ILE A 106 0.03 -4.81 1.12
N ASP A 107 0.14 -5.63 2.14
CA ASP A 107 -0.63 -6.86 2.33
C ASP A 107 -1.28 -6.80 3.71
N LEU A 108 -2.59 -6.54 3.71
CA LEU A 108 -3.44 -6.48 4.90
C LEU A 108 -4.51 -7.60 4.86
N SER A 109 -4.29 -8.61 4.02
CA SER A 109 -5.27 -9.66 3.72
C SER A 109 -5.63 -10.51 4.94
N ASN A 110 -6.81 -11.16 4.92
CA ASN A 110 -7.27 -12.04 6.00
C ASN A 110 -7.21 -11.36 7.40
N ASN A 111 -7.98 -10.28 7.55
CA ASN A 111 -8.09 -9.50 8.79
C ASN A 111 -9.54 -9.08 9.03
N ALA A 112 -9.78 -8.30 10.09
CA ALA A 112 -11.08 -7.72 10.41
C ALA A 112 -11.07 -6.18 10.30
N LEU A 113 -10.37 -5.65 9.28
CA LEU A 113 -10.40 -4.23 8.93
C LEU A 113 -11.74 -3.88 8.25
N TYR A 114 -12.21 -2.65 8.42
CA TYR A 114 -13.55 -2.22 8.02
C TYR A 114 -13.62 -0.76 7.56
N GLY A 115 -14.82 -0.30 7.22
CA GLY A 115 -15.05 1.06 6.74
C GLY A 115 -14.64 1.25 5.27
N PRO A 116 -14.57 2.50 4.79
CA PRO A 116 -14.15 2.81 3.42
C PRO A 116 -12.63 2.79 3.25
N VAL A 117 -12.19 2.48 2.02
CA VAL A 117 -10.84 2.80 1.54
C VAL A 117 -10.77 4.32 1.25
N PRO A 118 -9.68 5.04 1.57
CA PRO A 118 -9.61 6.49 1.39
C PRO A 118 -9.84 6.95 -0.05
N ASN A 119 -10.61 8.04 -0.23
CA ASN A 119 -10.91 8.60 -1.55
C ASN A 119 -9.69 9.22 -2.27
N ASP A 120 -8.62 9.53 -1.55
CA ASP A 120 -7.36 10.07 -2.05
C ASP A 120 -6.17 9.09 -1.87
N ILE A 121 -6.47 7.79 -1.87
CA ILE A 121 -5.51 6.70 -1.64
C ILE A 121 -4.24 6.77 -2.52
N SER A 122 -4.29 7.31 -3.73
CA SER A 122 -3.09 7.51 -4.56
C SER A 122 -2.06 8.46 -3.95
N ARG A 123 -2.47 9.34 -3.03
CA ARG A 123 -1.59 10.23 -2.24
C ARG A 123 -1.05 9.56 -0.96
N ILE A 124 -1.52 8.35 -0.66
CA ILE A 124 -1.13 7.55 0.50
C ILE A 124 -0.18 6.43 0.07
N ILE A 125 -0.39 5.84 -1.11
CA ILE A 125 0.34 4.63 -1.58
C ILE A 125 0.88 4.76 -3.03
N SER A 126 1.36 5.95 -3.40
CA SER A 126 1.66 6.35 -4.80
C SER A 126 2.56 5.40 -5.61
N PHE A 127 3.47 4.68 -4.96
CA PHE A 127 4.47 3.81 -5.58
C PHE A 127 4.19 2.31 -5.43
N VAL A 128 3.02 1.94 -4.89
CA VAL A 128 2.68 0.55 -4.60
C VAL A 128 2.43 -0.26 -5.89
N THR A 129 3.08 -1.41 -5.96
CA THR A 129 2.93 -2.42 -7.02
C THR A 129 1.99 -3.54 -6.61
N THR A 130 1.84 -3.80 -5.31
CA THR A 130 0.97 -4.85 -4.75
C THR A 130 0.11 -4.29 -3.63
N LEU A 131 -1.21 -4.27 -3.83
CA LEU A 131 -2.19 -3.97 -2.79
C LEU A 131 -3.11 -5.18 -2.60
N ASP A 132 -2.98 -5.86 -1.46
CA ASP A 132 -3.86 -6.95 -1.06
C ASP A 132 -4.68 -6.54 0.17
N LEU A 133 -5.98 -6.31 -0.05
CA LEU A 133 -6.98 -6.04 0.98
C LEU A 133 -8.00 -7.19 1.08
N SER A 134 -7.72 -8.35 0.48
CA SER A 134 -8.68 -9.45 0.40
C SER A 134 -9.05 -10.02 1.78
N THR A 135 -10.22 -10.68 1.87
CA THR A 135 -10.69 -11.34 3.10
C THR A 135 -10.70 -10.37 4.30
N ASN A 136 -11.52 -9.34 4.19
CA ASN A 136 -11.68 -8.28 5.18
C ASN A 136 -13.16 -7.82 5.24
N ASN A 137 -13.43 -6.71 5.92
CA ASN A 137 -14.75 -6.14 6.07
C ASN A 137 -14.82 -4.68 5.55
N PHE A 138 -13.96 -4.32 4.58
CA PHE A 138 -14.02 -3.03 3.89
C PHE A 138 -15.34 -2.87 3.13
N SER A 139 -15.76 -1.63 2.92
CA SER A 139 -17.14 -1.28 2.57
C SER A 139 -17.25 0.05 1.83
N GLY A 140 -18.44 0.36 1.30
CA GLY A 140 -18.63 1.54 0.44
C GLY A 140 -18.18 1.28 -0.99
N GLN A 141 -17.80 2.33 -1.72
CA GLN A 141 -17.34 2.21 -3.11
C GLN A 141 -15.82 1.98 -3.19
N ILE A 142 -15.38 1.33 -4.27
CA ILE A 142 -13.95 1.28 -4.62
C ILE A 142 -13.54 2.67 -5.13
N PRO A 143 -12.52 3.35 -4.56
CA PRO A 143 -12.13 4.68 -4.99
C PRO A 143 -11.61 4.70 -6.44
N ALA A 144 -12.18 5.55 -7.29
CA ALA A 144 -11.68 5.79 -8.65
C ALA A 144 -10.23 6.29 -8.67
N ASP A 145 -9.77 6.94 -7.59
CA ASP A 145 -8.40 7.43 -7.40
C ASP A 145 -7.35 6.30 -7.37
N LEU A 146 -7.74 5.04 -7.13
CA LEU A 146 -6.84 3.88 -7.30
C LEU A 146 -6.25 3.77 -8.71
N ALA A 147 -6.91 4.33 -9.73
CA ALA A 147 -6.38 4.40 -11.09
C ALA A 147 -5.11 5.26 -11.21
N ASN A 148 -4.87 6.18 -10.27
CA ASN A 148 -3.67 7.01 -10.21
C ASN A 148 -2.45 6.25 -9.62
N CYS A 149 -2.65 5.07 -9.02
CA CYS A 149 -1.58 4.16 -8.58
C CYS A 149 -0.99 3.38 -9.76
N SER A 150 -0.42 4.08 -10.74
CA SER A 150 0.04 3.54 -12.04
C SER A 150 1.18 2.49 -11.98
N TYR A 151 1.67 2.18 -10.78
CA TYR A 151 2.66 1.12 -10.53
C TYR A 151 2.01 -0.23 -10.17
N LEU A 152 0.70 -0.29 -9.90
CA LEU A 152 -0.02 -1.51 -9.53
C LEU A 152 0.12 -2.63 -10.57
N ASN A 153 0.66 -3.75 -10.13
CA ASN A 153 0.70 -5.04 -10.82
C ASN A 153 -0.32 -6.02 -10.20
N ILE A 154 -0.61 -5.90 -8.90
CA ILE A 154 -1.54 -6.74 -8.15
C ILE A 154 -2.49 -5.84 -7.35
N LEU A 155 -3.80 -6.02 -7.55
CA LEU A 155 -4.88 -5.38 -6.78
C LEU A 155 -5.94 -6.42 -6.41
N LYS A 156 -6.01 -6.79 -5.14
CA LYS A 156 -7.03 -7.70 -4.61
C LYS A 156 -7.91 -7.00 -3.59
N LEU A 157 -9.22 -7.07 -3.84
CA LEU A 157 -10.30 -6.46 -3.06
C LEU A 157 -11.42 -7.47 -2.77
N ASP A 158 -11.20 -8.75 -3.08
CA ASP A 158 -12.19 -9.81 -2.92
C ASP A 158 -12.49 -10.17 -1.45
N HIS A 159 -13.60 -10.87 -1.22
CA HIS A 159 -14.08 -11.27 0.10
C HIS A 159 -14.17 -10.05 1.06
N ASN A 160 -14.97 -9.08 0.65
CA ASN A 160 -15.20 -7.81 1.36
C ASN A 160 -16.68 -7.40 1.21
N ARG A 161 -17.02 -6.14 1.52
CA ARG A 161 -18.37 -5.55 1.36
C ARG A 161 -18.36 -4.30 0.46
N PHE A 162 -17.45 -4.24 -0.51
CA PHE A 162 -17.46 -3.19 -1.54
C PHE A 162 -18.75 -3.25 -2.36
N SER A 163 -19.23 -2.08 -2.78
CA SER A 163 -20.60 -1.87 -3.27
C SER A 163 -20.66 -0.79 -4.35
N GLY A 164 -21.70 -0.83 -5.18
CA GLY A 164 -21.78 0.01 -6.38
C GLY A 164 -20.84 -0.49 -7.48
N ASN A 165 -20.46 0.40 -8.40
CA ASN A 165 -19.72 -0.01 -9.59
C ASN A 165 -18.22 -0.14 -9.35
N ILE A 166 -17.57 -1.05 -10.08
CA ILE A 166 -16.12 -1.02 -10.27
C ILE A 166 -15.79 0.25 -11.08
N PRO A 167 -14.87 1.13 -10.65
CA PRO A 167 -14.56 2.34 -11.39
C PRO A 167 -13.97 2.02 -12.77
N PRO A 168 -14.53 2.55 -13.88
CA PRO A 168 -14.01 2.28 -15.23
C PRO A 168 -12.58 2.80 -15.42
N GLN A 169 -12.14 3.76 -14.59
CA GLN A 169 -10.77 4.27 -14.55
C GLN A 169 -9.74 3.17 -14.20
N LEU A 170 -10.12 2.09 -13.51
CA LEU A 170 -9.21 0.96 -13.26
C LEU A 170 -8.77 0.26 -14.55
N GLY A 171 -9.53 0.39 -15.64
CA GLY A 171 -9.15 -0.08 -16.98
C GLY A 171 -7.90 0.60 -17.55
N LEU A 172 -7.47 1.73 -16.96
CA LEU A 172 -6.26 2.49 -17.32
C LEU A 172 -4.99 1.99 -16.59
N LEU A 173 -5.10 1.01 -15.68
CA LEU A 173 -3.95 0.46 -14.96
C LEU A 173 -3.17 -0.53 -15.85
N ASP A 174 -2.45 -0.01 -16.84
CA ASP A 174 -1.77 -0.78 -17.90
C ASP A 174 -0.76 -1.85 -17.42
N ARG A 175 -0.38 -1.84 -16.14
CA ARG A 175 0.55 -2.80 -15.52
C ARG A 175 -0.14 -3.92 -14.74
N LEU A 176 -1.46 -3.87 -14.59
CA LEU A 176 -2.21 -4.76 -13.71
C LEU A 176 -2.30 -6.17 -14.30
N LYS A 177 -1.68 -7.13 -13.61
CA LYS A 177 -1.57 -8.56 -14.01
C LYS A 177 -2.43 -9.47 -13.15
N THR A 178 -2.80 -9.02 -11.95
CA THR A 178 -3.68 -9.75 -11.03
C THR A 178 -4.69 -8.76 -10.47
N PHE A 179 -5.96 -9.03 -10.75
CA PHE A 179 -7.10 -8.27 -10.26
C PHE A 179 -8.14 -9.23 -9.69
N SER A 180 -8.76 -8.88 -8.57
CA SER A 180 -9.83 -9.67 -7.98
C SER A 180 -10.74 -8.78 -7.13
N VAL A 181 -12.04 -8.86 -7.39
CA VAL A 181 -13.14 -8.19 -6.68
C VAL A 181 -14.27 -9.17 -6.33
N ALA A 182 -14.02 -10.48 -6.46
CA ALA A 182 -14.99 -11.54 -6.17
C ALA A 182 -15.53 -11.46 -4.73
N ASN A 183 -16.73 -12.02 -4.48
CA ASN A 183 -17.35 -12.04 -3.15
C ASN A 183 -17.47 -10.64 -2.53
N ASN A 184 -18.21 -9.76 -3.21
CA ASN A 184 -18.54 -8.40 -2.80
C ASN A 184 -20.01 -8.09 -3.18
N LEU A 185 -20.45 -6.84 -3.02
CA LEU A 185 -21.79 -6.33 -3.33
C LEU A 185 -21.79 -5.42 -4.57
N LEU A 186 -20.93 -5.69 -5.55
CA LEU A 186 -20.70 -4.82 -6.70
C LEU A 186 -21.78 -4.97 -7.79
N THR A 187 -21.98 -3.89 -8.55
CA THR A 187 -23.07 -3.72 -9.51
C THR A 187 -22.63 -3.11 -10.84
N GLY A 188 -23.38 -3.37 -11.91
CA GLY A 188 -23.19 -2.72 -13.20
C GLY A 188 -22.13 -3.38 -14.10
N PRO A 189 -21.68 -2.69 -15.16
CA PRO A 189 -20.78 -3.26 -16.14
C PRO A 189 -19.36 -3.46 -15.58
N VAL A 190 -18.76 -4.59 -15.90
CA VAL A 190 -17.31 -4.82 -15.75
C VAL A 190 -16.53 -3.81 -16.63
N PRO A 191 -15.50 -3.14 -16.11
CA PRO A 191 -14.66 -2.24 -16.91
C PRO A 191 -13.96 -2.95 -18.06
N ASN A 192 -13.86 -2.26 -19.20
CA ASN A 192 -12.99 -2.68 -20.29
C ASN A 192 -11.53 -2.37 -19.92
N PHE A 193 -10.82 -3.35 -19.37
CA PHE A 193 -9.36 -3.29 -19.21
C PHE A 193 -8.66 -3.35 -20.57
N ASN A 194 -7.39 -2.93 -20.61
CA ASN A 194 -6.61 -2.95 -21.85
C ASN A 194 -6.39 -4.41 -22.37
N SER A 195 -5.92 -4.54 -23.62
CA SER A 195 -5.69 -5.84 -24.28
C SER A 195 -4.61 -6.72 -23.63
N HIS A 196 -3.86 -6.21 -22.65
CA HIS A 196 -2.81 -6.92 -21.92
C HIS A 196 -3.27 -7.41 -20.54
N SER A 197 -4.43 -6.96 -20.07
CA SER A 197 -4.96 -7.17 -18.71
C SER A 197 -6.35 -7.82 -18.73
N SER A 198 -6.47 -8.99 -19.38
CA SER A 198 -7.72 -9.76 -19.43
C SER A 198 -7.87 -10.64 -18.18
N PHE A 199 -8.86 -10.35 -17.34
CA PHE A 199 -9.15 -11.10 -16.12
C PHE A 199 -10.31 -12.08 -16.32
N GLY A 200 -10.17 -13.31 -15.81
CA GLY A 200 -11.19 -14.36 -15.92
C GLY A 200 -12.44 -14.07 -15.08
N GLY A 201 -13.54 -14.76 -15.37
CA GLY A 201 -14.84 -14.60 -14.67
C GLY A 201 -14.74 -14.76 -13.15
N ASP A 202 -13.84 -15.64 -12.68
CA ASP A 202 -13.58 -15.89 -11.26
C ASP A 202 -13.18 -14.62 -10.50
N SER A 203 -12.46 -13.69 -11.15
CA SER A 203 -12.06 -12.39 -10.59
C SER A 203 -13.24 -11.50 -10.20
N TYR A 204 -14.44 -11.80 -10.69
CA TYR A 204 -15.67 -11.05 -10.48
C TYR A 204 -16.77 -11.89 -9.81
N ALA A 205 -16.50 -13.17 -9.52
CA ALA A 205 -17.49 -14.14 -9.06
C ALA A 205 -18.22 -13.68 -7.79
N ASN A 206 -19.43 -14.20 -7.57
CA ASN A 206 -20.26 -13.92 -6.40
C ASN A 206 -20.55 -12.42 -6.16
N ASN A 207 -20.57 -11.61 -7.22
CA ASN A 207 -21.17 -10.28 -7.26
C ASN A 207 -22.43 -10.33 -8.16
N PRO A 208 -23.64 -10.54 -7.62
CA PRO A 208 -24.83 -10.82 -8.42
C PRO A 208 -25.30 -9.64 -9.29
N GLY A 209 -24.82 -8.42 -9.02
CA GLY A 209 -25.14 -7.23 -9.80
C GLY A 209 -24.17 -6.93 -10.94
N LEU A 210 -23.05 -7.66 -11.08
CA LEU A 210 -22.07 -7.43 -12.15
C LEU A 210 -22.47 -8.09 -13.48
N CYS A 211 -22.18 -7.43 -14.58
CA CYS A 211 -22.50 -7.89 -15.93
C CYS A 211 -21.49 -7.40 -16.98
N GLY A 212 -21.57 -7.93 -18.20
CA GLY A 212 -20.61 -7.66 -19.27
C GLY A 212 -19.35 -8.51 -19.17
N LYS A 213 -18.64 -8.67 -20.29
CA LYS A 213 -17.49 -9.59 -20.43
C LYS A 213 -16.45 -9.37 -19.32
N PRO A 214 -15.93 -10.43 -18.67
CA PRO A 214 -16.09 -11.86 -19.00
C PRO A 214 -17.41 -12.51 -18.53
N LEU A 215 -18.29 -11.77 -17.84
CA LEU A 215 -19.58 -12.26 -17.38
C LEU A 215 -20.66 -12.19 -18.49
N LYS A 216 -21.88 -12.61 -18.15
CA LYS A 216 -23.06 -12.51 -19.04
C LYS A 216 -23.36 -11.05 -19.39
N ASP A 217 -23.80 -10.79 -20.62
CA ASP A 217 -24.13 -9.43 -21.08
C ASP A 217 -25.25 -8.78 -20.25
N CYS A 218 -25.11 -7.47 -19.99
CA CYS A 218 -26.01 -6.66 -19.15
C CYS A 218 -27.47 -6.56 -19.64
N THR A 219 -27.77 -7.06 -20.84
CA THR A 219 -29.11 -7.15 -21.43
C THR A 219 -29.83 -8.48 -21.13
N SER A 220 -29.16 -9.41 -20.43
CA SER A 220 -29.75 -10.69 -20.02
C SER A 220 -30.93 -10.47 -19.05
N PRO A 221 -32.15 -10.98 -19.30
CA PRO A 221 -33.34 -10.74 -18.44
C PRO A 221 -33.29 -11.32 -17.01
N SER A 222 -32.14 -11.79 -16.53
CA SER A 222 -31.97 -12.55 -15.29
C SER A 222 -31.68 -11.67 -14.06
N VAL A 223 -32.31 -10.49 -13.97
CA VAL A 223 -32.25 -9.59 -12.80
C VAL A 223 -33.66 -9.09 -12.44
N VAL A 224 -34.61 -10.03 -12.31
CA VAL A 224 -35.84 -9.80 -11.54
C VAL A 224 -35.55 -10.27 -10.12
N PHE A 225 -35.26 -9.34 -9.21
CA PHE A 225 -35.18 -9.63 -7.79
C PHE A 225 -36.59 -9.89 -7.25
N GLY A 226 -36.77 -11.01 -6.56
CA GLY A 226 -37.90 -11.34 -5.69
C GLY A 226 -37.40 -11.63 -4.28
#